data_AF-A0A815L0B1-F1
#
_entry.id   AF-A0A815L0B1-F1
#
_cell.length_a   1.000
_cell.length_b   1.000
_cell.length_c   1.000
_cell.angle_alpha   90.00
_cell.angle_beta   90.00
_cell.angle_gamma   90.00
#
_symmetry.space_group_name_H-M   'P 1'
#
loop_
_entity.id
_entity.type
_entity.pdbx_description
1 polymer ?
#
loop_
_entity_poly.entity_id
_entity_poly.type
_entity_poly.pdbx_seq_one_letter_code
_entity_poly.pdbx_strand_id
1 'polypeptide(L)'
;MAMANNKTLCSICNKDKITYPCKGCSKEFCLMDLTEHRQILNAELHRVTNEYNEFKQRINEQKQNPHNHSLIKQIDQWEINSIKKIQQKAQDLEYLTNQLMKITQELNNLSNMSIQQNLQPFINQISIIITEKPKFNKWKQNAITVAAGNECGHELNQLNLPFAMFIDKKKNIFIADFQNHRIVEWKSNAKEGQITAGGNNAGYRMDQLHYPRDVIVDQQNHSVIIADSENRRVIQWSRQN
;
A
#
# COMPACT_ATOMS: atom_id res chain seq x y z
N MET A 1 -59.05 -21.87 68.57
CA MET A 1 -58.23 -23.10 68.57
C MET A 1 -57.19 -22.97 69.66
N ALA A 2 -57.26 -23.84 70.67
CA ALA A 2 -56.44 -23.79 71.87
C ALA A 2 -54.94 -24.00 71.53
N MET A 3 -54.08 -23.09 71.99
CA MET A 3 -52.62 -23.29 71.95
C MET A 3 -52.23 -24.08 73.20
N ALA A 4 -51.86 -25.34 73.02
CA ALA A 4 -51.28 -26.15 74.09
C ALA A 4 -49.93 -25.53 74.51
N ASN A 5 -49.81 -25.14 75.79
CA ASN A 5 -48.54 -24.69 76.38
C ASN A 5 -47.62 -25.90 76.61
N ASN A 6 -47.07 -26.47 75.54
CA ASN A 6 -45.98 -27.45 75.63
C ASN A 6 -44.65 -26.70 75.67
N LYS A 7 -43.92 -26.82 76.79
CA LYS A 7 -42.53 -26.39 76.87
C LYS A 7 -41.69 -27.35 76.03
N THR A 8 -40.92 -26.83 75.10
CA THR A 8 -40.01 -27.58 74.23
C THR A 8 -38.66 -26.86 74.16
N LEU A 9 -37.66 -27.56 73.63
CA LEU A 9 -36.29 -27.06 73.60
C LEU A 9 -36.12 -26.00 72.50
N CYS A 10 -35.62 -24.82 72.86
CA CYS A 10 -35.33 -23.78 71.87
C CYS A 10 -34.09 -24.15 71.03
N SER A 11 -34.21 -24.01 69.71
CA SER A 11 -33.17 -24.38 68.73
C SER A 11 -31.88 -23.53 68.77
N ILE A 12 -31.85 -22.43 69.55
CA ILE A 12 -30.67 -21.55 69.68
C ILE A 12 -30.13 -21.62 71.11
N CYS A 13 -30.93 -21.28 72.12
CA CYS A 13 -30.44 -21.26 73.51
C CYS A 13 -30.49 -22.62 74.23
N ASN A 14 -31.06 -23.66 73.60
CA ASN A 14 -31.13 -25.04 74.10
C ASN A 14 -31.75 -25.20 75.51
N LYS A 15 -32.69 -24.32 75.86
CA LYS A 15 -33.41 -24.30 77.15
C LYS A 15 -34.89 -24.65 76.95
N ASP A 16 -35.47 -25.39 77.89
CA ASP A 16 -36.91 -25.71 77.92
C ASP A 16 -37.72 -24.45 78.24
N LYS A 17 -38.39 -23.91 77.22
CA LYS A 17 -39.19 -22.68 77.29
C LYS A 17 -40.46 -22.86 76.48
N ILE A 18 -41.37 -21.88 76.58
CA ILE A 18 -42.46 -21.76 75.61
C ILE A 18 -41.81 -21.36 74.28
N THR A 19 -41.95 -22.23 73.27
CA THR A 19 -41.43 -21.98 71.92
C THR A 19 -42.53 -21.66 70.94
N TYR A 20 -42.12 -21.08 69.81
CA TYR A 20 -42.97 -20.84 68.67
C TYR A 20 -42.23 -21.31 67.39
N PRO A 21 -42.96 -21.93 66.44
CA PRO A 21 -42.38 -22.40 65.20
C PRO A 21 -42.04 -21.23 64.26
N CYS A 22 -40.88 -21.30 63.62
CA CYS A 22 -40.54 -20.44 62.49
C CYS A 22 -41.06 -21.08 61.19
N LYS A 23 -41.93 -20.36 60.46
CA LYS A 23 -42.49 -20.83 59.18
C LYS A 23 -41.45 -21.00 58.07
N GLY A 24 -40.29 -20.34 58.18
CA GLY A 24 -39.25 -20.34 57.15
C GLY A 24 -38.27 -21.53 57.23
N CYS A 25 -37.96 -21.99 58.44
CA CYS A 25 -36.98 -23.07 58.66
C CYS A 25 -37.55 -24.28 59.43
N SER A 26 -38.84 -24.24 59.78
CA SER A 26 -39.58 -25.28 60.51
C SER A 26 -38.99 -25.67 61.87
N LYS A 27 -38.19 -24.78 62.48
CA LYS A 27 -37.59 -24.96 63.83
C LYS A 27 -38.35 -24.19 64.91
N GLU A 28 -38.21 -24.61 66.16
CA GLU A 28 -38.85 -24.03 67.35
C GLU A 28 -37.91 -23.08 68.11
N PHE A 29 -38.40 -21.89 68.47
CA PHE A 29 -37.59 -20.86 69.15
C PHE A 29 -38.34 -20.20 70.31
N CYS A 30 -37.64 -19.78 71.36
CA CYS A 30 -38.24 -18.91 72.37
C CYS A 30 -38.49 -17.50 71.78
N LEU A 31 -39.39 -16.71 72.38
CA LEU A 31 -39.85 -15.44 71.80
C LEU A 31 -38.71 -14.46 71.43
N MET A 32 -37.68 -14.37 72.27
CA MET A 32 -36.53 -13.49 72.05
C MET A 32 -35.70 -13.98 70.86
N ASP A 33 -35.27 -15.24 70.89
CA ASP A 33 -34.44 -15.87 69.86
C ASP A 33 -35.18 -15.96 68.51
N LEU A 34 -36.51 -16.10 68.52
CA LEU A 34 -37.34 -16.10 67.31
C LEU A 34 -37.28 -14.73 66.60
N THR A 35 -37.24 -13.65 67.37
CA THR A 35 -37.23 -12.28 66.83
C THR A 35 -35.88 -12.00 66.16
N GLU A 36 -34.78 -12.37 66.82
CA GLU A 36 -33.42 -12.27 66.28
C GLU A 36 -33.25 -13.19 65.05
N HIS A 37 -33.72 -14.43 65.12
CA HIS A 37 -33.67 -15.37 63.99
C HIS A 37 -34.46 -14.85 62.77
N ARG A 38 -35.62 -14.24 62.98
CA ARG A 38 -36.40 -13.61 61.89
C ARG A 38 -35.68 -12.42 61.27
N GLN A 39 -34.96 -11.62 62.07
CA GLN A 39 -34.15 -10.52 61.55
C GLN A 39 -33.02 -11.03 60.67
N ILE A 40 -32.31 -12.08 61.09
CA ILE A 40 -31.25 -12.73 60.29
C ILE A 40 -31.82 -13.28 58.98
N LEU A 41 -32.93 -14.03 59.04
CA LEU A 41 -33.57 -14.57 57.84
C LEU A 41 -34.03 -13.48 56.86
N ASN A 42 -34.58 -12.38 57.37
CA ASN A 42 -34.97 -11.25 56.53
C ASN A 42 -33.77 -10.57 55.89
N ALA A 43 -32.65 -10.43 56.61
CA ALA A 43 -31.42 -9.88 56.07
C ALA A 43 -30.82 -10.79 54.97
N GLU A 44 -30.82 -12.10 55.17
CA GLU A 44 -30.39 -13.07 54.16
C GLU A 44 -31.31 -13.06 52.93
N LEU A 45 -32.62 -13.01 53.12
CA LEU A 45 -33.59 -12.90 52.03
C LEU A 45 -33.37 -11.61 51.22
N HIS A 46 -33.13 -10.49 51.88
CA HIS A 46 -32.76 -9.24 51.22
C HIS A 46 -31.46 -9.38 50.42
N ARG A 47 -30.42 -10.03 50.98
CA ARG A 47 -29.16 -10.26 50.26
C ARG A 47 -29.38 -11.07 48.98
N VAL A 48 -30.08 -12.20 49.08
CA VAL A 48 -30.37 -13.07 47.93
C VAL A 48 -31.23 -12.34 46.89
N THR A 49 -32.20 -11.53 47.34
CA THR A 49 -33.04 -10.74 46.43
C THR A 49 -32.22 -9.70 45.66
N ASN A 50 -31.26 -9.05 46.34
CA ASN A 50 -30.36 -8.09 45.70
C ASN A 50 -29.43 -8.79 44.69
N GLU A 51 -28.83 -9.92 45.06
CA GLU A 51 -28.00 -10.72 44.17
C GLU A 51 -28.79 -11.18 42.91
N TYR A 52 -30.04 -11.61 43.09
CA TYR A 52 -30.93 -11.98 42.00
C TYR A 52 -31.22 -10.80 41.07
N ASN A 53 -31.52 -9.62 41.62
CA ASN A 53 -31.82 -8.42 40.84
C ASN A 53 -30.59 -7.93 40.05
N GLU A 54 -29.41 -7.93 40.66
CA GLU A 54 -28.15 -7.60 39.99
C GLU A 54 -27.86 -8.58 38.84
N PHE A 55 -28.04 -9.88 39.08
CA PHE A 55 -27.84 -10.90 38.04
C PHE A 55 -28.82 -10.71 36.88
N LYS A 56 -30.09 -10.48 37.17
CA LYS A 56 -31.13 -10.21 36.17
C LYS A 56 -30.82 -8.96 35.35
N GLN A 57 -30.31 -7.91 35.99
CA GLN A 57 -29.87 -6.71 35.32
C GLN A 57 -28.69 -6.99 34.37
N ARG A 58 -27.64 -7.69 34.82
CA ARG A 58 -26.50 -8.06 33.98
C ARG A 58 -26.91 -8.89 32.76
N ILE A 59 -27.85 -9.83 32.93
CA ILE A 59 -28.38 -10.60 31.79
C ILE A 59 -29.14 -9.69 30.81
N ASN A 60 -29.97 -8.77 31.31
CA ASN A 60 -30.70 -7.85 30.44
C ASN A 60 -29.76 -6.91 29.69
N GLU A 61 -28.71 -6.41 30.33
CA GLU A 61 -27.69 -5.57 29.70
C GLU A 61 -26.94 -6.33 28.60
N GLN A 62 -26.55 -7.60 28.83
CA GLN A 62 -25.94 -8.44 27.79
C GLN A 62 -26.90 -8.75 26.65
N LYS A 63 -28.20 -8.96 26.92
CA LYS A 63 -29.21 -9.16 25.88
C LYS A 63 -29.42 -7.90 25.03
N GLN A 64 -29.43 -6.73 25.66
CA GLN A 64 -29.59 -5.45 24.95
C GLN A 64 -28.35 -5.08 24.14
N ASN A 65 -27.16 -5.51 24.57
CA ASN A 65 -25.93 -5.17 23.89
C ASN A 65 -24.97 -6.38 23.79
N PRO A 66 -25.31 -7.37 22.92
CA PRO A 66 -24.56 -8.63 22.82
C PRO A 66 -23.10 -8.45 22.41
N HIS A 67 -22.81 -7.39 21.64
CA HIS A 67 -21.48 -7.07 21.12
C HIS A 67 -20.67 -6.14 22.06
N ASN A 68 -21.16 -5.84 23.27
CA ASN A 68 -20.45 -4.90 24.15
C ASN A 68 -19.17 -5.50 24.77
N HIS A 69 -18.98 -6.82 24.68
CA HIS A 69 -17.78 -7.47 25.19
C HIS A 69 -16.53 -7.05 24.39
N SER A 70 -15.44 -6.72 25.09
CA SER A 70 -14.22 -6.20 24.47
C SER A 70 -13.67 -7.08 23.33
N LEU A 71 -13.69 -8.41 23.51
CA LEU A 71 -13.25 -9.34 22.46
C LEU A 71 -14.19 -9.37 21.25
N ILE A 72 -15.50 -9.24 21.47
CA ILE A 72 -16.48 -9.23 20.37
C ILE A 72 -16.31 -7.97 19.53
N LYS A 73 -16.11 -6.80 20.16
CA LYS A 73 -15.77 -5.56 19.44
C LYS A 73 -14.51 -5.68 18.60
N GLN A 74 -13.48 -6.38 19.10
CA GLN A 74 -12.25 -6.62 18.33
C GLN A 74 -12.49 -7.53 17.13
N ILE A 75 -13.32 -8.57 17.29
CA ILE A 75 -13.73 -9.46 16.19
C ILE A 75 -14.52 -8.67 15.14
N ASP A 76 -15.56 -7.93 15.54
CA ASP A 76 -16.38 -7.12 14.65
C ASP A 76 -15.50 -6.11 13.88
N GLN A 77 -14.55 -5.46 14.56
CA GLN A 77 -13.62 -4.53 13.94
C GLN A 77 -12.67 -5.21 12.95
N TRP A 78 -12.19 -6.42 13.27
CA TRP A 78 -11.36 -7.22 12.39
C TRP A 78 -12.14 -7.67 11.15
N GLU A 79 -13.40 -8.07 11.30
CA GLU A 79 -14.28 -8.44 10.20
C GLU A 79 -14.50 -7.27 9.24
N ILE A 80 -14.85 -6.09 9.77
CA ILE A 80 -15.02 -4.86 8.99
C ILE A 80 -13.74 -4.54 8.21
N ASN A 81 -12.58 -4.59 8.88
CA ASN A 81 -11.30 -4.28 8.25
C ASN A 81 -10.93 -5.30 7.16
N SER A 82 -11.25 -6.57 7.38
CA SER A 82 -10.95 -7.65 6.43
C SER A 82 -11.86 -7.56 5.20
N ILE A 83 -13.15 -7.33 5.39
CA ILE A 83 -14.12 -7.09 4.31
C ILE A 83 -13.68 -5.89 3.47
N LYS A 84 -13.28 -4.77 4.12
CA LYS A 84 -12.80 -3.59 3.41
C LYS A 84 -11.56 -3.88 2.55
N LYS A 85 -10.60 -4.66 3.07
CA LYS A 85 -9.42 -5.08 2.30
C LYS A 85 -9.79 -5.95 1.11
N ILE A 86 -10.74 -6.87 1.26
CA ILE A 86 -11.23 -7.72 0.17
C ILE A 86 -11.90 -6.88 -0.91
N GLN A 87 -12.76 -5.93 -0.52
CA GLN A 87 -13.43 -5.02 -1.45
C GLN A 87 -12.43 -4.16 -2.23
N GLN A 88 -11.41 -3.62 -1.56
CA GLN A 88 -10.37 -2.85 -2.24
C GLN A 88 -9.62 -3.70 -3.28
N LYS A 89 -9.22 -4.93 -2.91
CA LYS A 89 -8.56 -5.83 -3.86
C LYS A 89 -9.45 -6.17 -5.07
N ALA A 90 -10.75 -6.33 -4.87
CA ALA A 90 -11.69 -6.57 -5.96
C ALA A 90 -11.77 -5.35 -6.91
N GLN A 91 -11.80 -4.13 -6.37
CA GLN A 91 -11.77 -2.90 -7.17
C GLN A 91 -10.46 -2.76 -7.96
N ASP A 92 -9.32 -3.06 -7.34
CA ASP A 92 -8.01 -3.01 -8.00
C ASP A 92 -7.94 -4.02 -9.17
N LEU A 93 -8.50 -5.23 -8.98
CA LEU A 93 -8.60 -6.25 -10.03
C LEU A 93 -9.51 -5.81 -11.19
N GLU A 94 -10.64 -5.17 -10.88
CA GLU A 94 -11.55 -4.62 -11.90
C GLU A 94 -10.85 -3.52 -12.72
N TYR A 95 -10.12 -2.63 -12.04
CA TYR A 95 -9.33 -1.59 -12.70
C TYR A 95 -8.29 -2.19 -13.65
N LEU A 96 -7.49 -3.16 -13.18
CA LEU A 96 -6.48 -3.83 -14.01
C LEU A 96 -7.11 -4.55 -15.22
N THR A 97 -8.26 -5.20 -15.01
CA THR A 97 -9.00 -5.87 -16.10
C THR A 97 -9.45 -4.88 -17.17
N ASN A 98 -9.95 -3.71 -16.76
CA ASN A 98 -10.35 -2.65 -17.69
C ASN A 98 -9.15 -2.07 -18.47
N GLN A 99 -7.98 -1.93 -17.83
CA GLN A 99 -6.76 -1.51 -18.53
C GLN A 99 -6.31 -2.55 -19.56
N LEU A 100 -6.36 -3.84 -19.21
CA LEU A 100 -6.04 -4.93 -20.14
C LEU A 100 -6.98 -4.96 -21.34
N MET A 101 -8.28 -4.73 -21.16
CA MET A 101 -9.23 -4.64 -22.27
C MET A 101 -8.90 -3.50 -23.23
N LYS A 102 -8.55 -2.31 -22.72
CA LYS A 102 -8.15 -1.16 -23.55
C LYS A 102 -6.92 -1.49 -24.40
N ILE A 103 -5.88 -2.04 -23.77
CA ILE A 103 -4.65 -2.45 -24.47
C ILE A 103 -4.96 -3.53 -25.51
N THR A 104 -5.85 -4.48 -25.19
CA THR A 104 -6.27 -5.54 -26.10
C THR A 104 -7.01 -4.97 -27.31
N GLN A 105 -7.89 -3.99 -27.12
CA GLN A 105 -8.59 -3.29 -28.20
C GLN A 105 -7.63 -2.48 -29.08
N GLU A 106 -6.68 -1.76 -28.48
CA GLU A 106 -5.64 -1.04 -29.21
C GLU A 106 -4.78 -1.98 -30.07
N LEU A 107 -4.43 -3.14 -29.52
CA LEU A 107 -3.65 -4.16 -30.24
C LEU A 107 -4.45 -4.86 -31.34
N ASN A 108 -5.72 -5.18 -31.12
CA ASN A 108 -6.59 -5.77 -32.16
C ASN A 108 -6.85 -4.80 -33.33
N ASN A 109 -6.85 -3.49 -33.07
CA ASN A 109 -6.93 -2.47 -34.12
C ASN A 109 -5.66 -2.41 -35.00
N LEU A 110 -4.52 -2.85 -34.47
CA LEU A 110 -3.33 -3.11 -35.27
C LEU A 110 -3.55 -4.46 -35.95
N SER A 111 -3.91 -4.43 -37.23
CA SER A 111 -4.49 -5.52 -38.04
C SER A 111 -3.77 -6.88 -38.12
N ASN A 112 -2.77 -7.18 -37.27
CA ASN A 112 -1.95 -8.38 -37.33
C ASN A 112 -1.67 -9.06 -35.97
N MET A 113 -2.25 -8.61 -34.86
CA MET A 113 -2.06 -9.23 -33.54
C MET A 113 -3.37 -9.35 -32.77
N SER A 114 -3.65 -10.56 -32.28
CA SER A 114 -4.77 -10.82 -31.37
C SER A 114 -4.24 -11.37 -30.04
N ILE A 115 -4.75 -10.81 -28.94
CA ILE A 115 -4.53 -11.33 -27.58
C ILE A 115 -5.75 -12.16 -27.20
N GLN A 116 -5.53 -13.41 -26.81
CA GLN A 116 -6.54 -14.22 -26.15
C GLN A 116 -6.22 -14.33 -24.66
N GLN A 117 -7.15 -13.86 -23.83
CA GLN A 117 -7.07 -14.00 -22.38
C GLN A 117 -7.97 -15.16 -21.96
N ASN A 118 -7.37 -16.20 -21.39
CA ASN A 118 -8.13 -17.31 -20.80
C ASN A 118 -8.25 -17.08 -19.29
N LEU A 119 -9.43 -16.65 -18.83
CA LEU A 119 -9.71 -16.39 -17.42
C LEU A 119 -10.13 -17.69 -16.73
N GLN A 120 -9.17 -18.58 -16.48
CA GLN A 120 -9.37 -19.71 -15.56
C GLN A 120 -8.97 -19.26 -14.14
N PRO A 121 -9.70 -19.67 -13.09
CA PRO A 121 -9.51 -19.14 -11.73
C PRO A 121 -8.13 -19.37 -11.11
N PHE A 122 -7.26 -20.17 -11.75
CA PHE A 122 -5.93 -20.52 -11.24
C PHE A 122 -4.76 -20.31 -12.21
N ILE A 123 -4.99 -20.09 -13.51
CA ILE A 123 -3.91 -19.83 -14.47
C ILE A 123 -4.36 -18.75 -15.46
N ASN A 124 -3.78 -17.56 -15.34
CA ASN A 124 -3.89 -16.51 -16.36
C ASN A 124 -2.86 -16.79 -17.46
N GLN A 125 -3.27 -17.46 -18.54
CA GLN A 125 -2.44 -17.62 -19.72
C GLN A 125 -2.79 -16.54 -20.75
N ILE A 126 -1.81 -15.70 -21.09
CA ILE A 126 -1.91 -14.72 -22.19
C ILE A 126 -1.23 -15.34 -23.41
N SER A 127 -2.00 -15.57 -24.46
CA SER A 127 -1.49 -16.08 -25.74
C SER A 127 -1.52 -14.96 -26.77
N ILE A 128 -0.36 -14.68 -27.39
CA ILE A 128 -0.24 -13.74 -28.51
C ILE A 128 -0.24 -14.57 -29.80
N ILE A 129 -1.28 -14.40 -30.63
CA ILE A 129 -1.39 -15.08 -31.92
C ILE A 129 -1.10 -14.06 -33.01
N ILE A 130 -0.01 -14.28 -33.75
CA ILE A 130 0.37 -13.51 -34.93
C ILE A 130 -0.18 -14.25 -36.16
N THR A 131 -1.24 -13.72 -36.76
CA THR A 131 -1.97 -14.37 -37.86
C THR A 131 -1.34 -14.17 -39.24
N GLU A 132 -0.51 -13.13 -39.41
CA GLU A 132 0.22 -12.88 -40.65
C GLU A 132 1.67 -12.48 -40.38
N LYS A 133 2.61 -13.02 -41.16
CA LYS A 133 4.01 -12.56 -41.11
C LYS A 133 4.03 -11.07 -41.46
N PRO A 134 4.59 -10.19 -40.61
CA PRO A 134 4.64 -8.77 -40.91
C PRO A 134 5.34 -8.55 -42.25
N LYS A 135 4.64 -7.98 -43.22
CA LYS A 135 5.24 -7.52 -44.47
C LYS A 135 6.11 -6.31 -44.13
N PHE A 136 7.40 -6.56 -43.92
CA PHE A 136 8.38 -5.49 -43.75
C PHE A 136 8.54 -4.77 -45.09
N ASN A 137 7.79 -3.69 -45.28
CA ASN A 137 8.07 -2.74 -46.36
C ASN A 137 9.48 -2.19 -46.14
N LYS A 138 10.32 -2.23 -47.18
CA LYS A 138 11.67 -1.65 -47.12
C LYS A 138 11.55 -0.17 -46.70
N TRP A 139 12.35 0.24 -45.73
CA TRP A 139 12.43 1.64 -45.30
C TRP A 139 12.74 2.55 -46.48
N LYS A 140 12.04 3.69 -46.58
CA LYS A 140 12.35 4.73 -47.56
C LYS A 140 13.78 5.23 -47.30
N GLN A 141 14.61 5.23 -48.35
CA GLN A 141 16.02 5.62 -48.27
C GLN A 141 16.17 7.13 -48.49
N ASN A 142 15.57 7.95 -47.60
CA ASN A 142 15.56 9.41 -47.69
C ASN A 142 16.10 10.07 -46.41
N ALA A 143 17.33 9.72 -46.04
CA ALA A 143 18.00 10.30 -44.87
C ALA A 143 18.16 11.82 -45.03
N ILE A 144 18.05 12.54 -43.90
CA ILE A 144 18.31 13.98 -43.80
C ILE A 144 19.33 14.23 -42.70
N THR A 145 20.18 15.24 -42.88
CA THR A 145 21.09 15.70 -41.82
C THR A 145 20.30 16.53 -40.81
N VAL A 146 20.36 16.17 -39.53
CA VAL A 146 19.62 16.83 -38.44
C VAL A 146 20.52 17.58 -37.47
N ALA A 147 21.83 17.38 -37.54
CA ALA A 147 22.86 18.08 -36.79
C ALA A 147 24.14 18.15 -37.64
N ALA A 148 24.82 19.29 -37.60
CA ALA A 148 25.99 19.61 -38.42
C ALA A 148 25.74 19.43 -39.94
N GLY A 149 26.76 18.98 -40.70
CA GLY A 149 26.67 18.75 -42.14
C GLY A 149 27.53 19.67 -43.02
N ASN A 150 28.30 20.58 -42.43
CA ASN A 150 29.16 21.52 -43.14
C ASN A 150 30.65 21.14 -43.03
N GLU A 151 30.98 19.89 -43.37
CA GLU A 151 32.33 19.33 -43.27
C GLU A 151 32.82 19.10 -41.81
N CYS A 152 33.99 18.47 -41.69
CA CYS A 152 34.68 18.27 -40.42
C CYS A 152 35.26 19.61 -39.93
N GLY A 153 35.07 19.94 -38.64
CA GLY A 153 35.70 21.12 -38.06
C GLY A 153 35.31 21.38 -36.61
N HIS A 154 35.74 22.54 -36.10
CA HIS A 154 35.60 22.94 -34.69
C HIS A 154 34.48 23.96 -34.46
N GLU A 155 33.88 24.51 -35.51
CA GLU A 155 32.78 25.48 -35.39
C GLU A 155 31.52 24.83 -34.79
N LEU A 156 30.58 25.65 -34.30
CA LEU A 156 29.36 25.16 -33.65
C LEU A 156 28.37 24.50 -34.64
N ASN A 157 28.51 24.78 -35.93
CA ASN A 157 27.75 24.12 -37.00
C ASN A 157 28.50 22.90 -37.59
N GLN A 158 29.62 22.48 -36.99
CA GLN A 158 30.48 21.38 -37.44
C GLN A 158 30.71 20.36 -36.31
N LEU A 159 31.08 19.14 -36.70
CA LEU A 159 31.48 18.06 -35.81
C LEU A 159 32.75 17.41 -36.36
N ASN A 160 33.55 16.77 -35.49
CA ASN A 160 34.76 16.07 -35.86
C ASN A 160 34.78 14.68 -35.21
N LEU A 161 34.58 13.66 -36.07
CA LEU A 161 34.46 12.25 -35.68
C LEU A 161 33.42 12.00 -34.56
N PRO A 162 32.17 12.50 -34.67
CA PRO A 162 31.17 12.27 -33.62
C PRO A 162 30.96 10.77 -33.38
N PHE A 163 31.01 10.33 -32.11
CA PHE A 163 31.07 8.90 -31.78
C PHE A 163 29.72 8.31 -31.35
N ALA A 164 29.01 9.00 -30.46
CA ALA A 164 27.70 8.59 -29.97
C ALA A 164 26.77 9.80 -29.81
N MET A 165 25.49 9.50 -29.63
CA MET A 165 24.47 10.51 -29.42
C MET A 165 23.35 10.04 -28.49
N PHE A 166 22.73 10.99 -27.80
CA PHE A 166 21.55 10.78 -26.97
C PHE A 166 20.44 11.77 -27.35
N ILE A 167 19.20 11.31 -27.40
CA ILE A 167 18.04 12.15 -27.72
C ILE A 167 17.18 12.28 -26.46
N ASP A 168 16.93 13.51 -26.02
CA ASP A 168 16.08 13.75 -24.85
C ASP A 168 14.57 13.78 -25.18
N LYS A 169 13.74 13.88 -24.13
CA LYS A 169 12.27 13.95 -24.30
C LYS A 169 11.79 15.17 -25.10
N LYS A 170 12.62 16.23 -25.20
CA LYS A 170 12.35 17.43 -25.99
C LYS A 170 12.89 17.32 -27.42
N LYS A 171 13.43 16.16 -27.80
CA LYS A 171 14.09 15.89 -29.08
C LYS A 171 15.35 16.73 -29.32
N ASN A 172 16.03 17.15 -28.26
CA ASN A 172 17.38 17.69 -28.37
C ASN A 172 18.36 16.53 -28.52
N ILE A 173 19.36 16.71 -29.37
CA ILE A 173 20.39 15.70 -29.67
C ILE A 173 21.68 16.12 -28.97
N PHE A 174 22.17 15.29 -28.06
CA PHE A 174 23.47 15.46 -27.40
C PHE A 174 24.46 14.58 -28.13
N ILE A 175 25.56 15.15 -28.59
CA ILE A 175 26.53 14.47 -29.44
C ILE A 175 27.88 14.48 -28.74
N ALA A 176 28.50 13.31 -28.62
CA ALA A 176 29.90 13.18 -28.23
C ALA A 176 30.77 13.53 -29.45
N ASP A 177 31.18 14.79 -29.52
CA ASP A 177 32.04 15.33 -30.57
C ASP A 177 33.50 14.99 -30.23
N PHE A 178 33.82 13.72 -30.47
CA PHE A 178 34.99 13.00 -29.98
C PHE A 178 36.28 13.78 -30.18
N GLN A 179 36.59 14.14 -31.43
CA GLN A 179 37.88 14.72 -31.77
C GLN A 179 37.98 16.20 -31.35
N ASN A 180 36.84 16.84 -31.10
CA ASN A 180 36.79 18.20 -30.57
C ASN A 180 36.76 18.24 -29.04
N HIS A 181 36.82 17.08 -28.37
CA HIS A 181 36.85 16.96 -26.90
C HIS A 181 35.70 17.73 -26.22
N ARG A 182 34.49 17.62 -26.77
CA ARG A 182 33.31 18.34 -26.29
C ARG A 182 32.04 17.52 -26.43
N ILE A 183 31.03 17.89 -25.67
CA ILE A 183 29.64 17.47 -25.88
C ILE A 183 28.87 18.66 -26.43
N VAL A 184 28.14 18.45 -27.52
CA VAL A 184 27.33 19.47 -28.19
C VAL A 184 25.84 19.10 -28.11
N GLU A 185 25.01 20.03 -27.66
CA GLU A 185 23.54 19.94 -27.71
C GLU A 185 23.02 20.62 -28.98
N TRP A 186 22.24 19.88 -29.77
CA TRP A 186 21.53 20.36 -30.95
C TRP A 186 20.03 20.38 -30.68
N LYS A 187 19.43 21.56 -30.69
CA LYS A 187 17.96 21.70 -30.60
C LYS A 187 17.33 21.41 -31.96
N SER A 188 16.08 20.98 -31.95
CA SER A 188 15.30 20.77 -33.18
C SER A 188 15.34 22.03 -34.06
N ASN A 189 15.70 21.86 -35.34
CA ASN A 189 15.85 22.91 -36.35
C ASN A 189 16.93 23.98 -36.06
N ALA A 190 17.84 23.76 -35.10
CA ALA A 190 18.95 24.67 -34.87
C ALA A 190 19.97 24.61 -36.01
N LYS A 191 20.52 25.76 -36.39
CA LYS A 191 21.59 25.85 -37.43
C LYS A 191 22.97 25.50 -36.88
N GLU A 192 23.15 25.62 -35.58
CA GLU A 192 24.39 25.36 -34.85
C GLU A 192 24.05 24.72 -33.50
N GLY A 193 25.00 23.96 -32.96
CA GLY A 193 24.91 23.37 -31.64
C GLY A 193 25.41 24.31 -30.54
N GLN A 194 25.18 23.91 -29.30
CA GLN A 194 25.67 24.60 -28.11
C GLN A 194 26.57 23.65 -27.31
N ILE A 195 27.76 24.10 -26.90
CA ILE A 195 28.64 23.29 -26.06
C ILE A 195 27.98 23.12 -24.68
N THR A 196 27.74 21.88 -24.29
CA THR A 196 27.18 21.51 -22.97
C THR A 196 28.28 21.14 -21.98
N ALA A 197 29.37 20.55 -22.46
CA ALA A 197 30.52 20.15 -21.65
C ALA A 197 31.80 20.12 -22.49
N GLY A 198 32.94 20.35 -21.86
CA GLY A 198 34.24 20.39 -22.54
C GLY A 198 34.42 21.59 -23.47
N GLY A 199 35.18 21.43 -24.56
CA GLY A 199 35.52 22.50 -25.49
C GLY A 199 36.73 23.36 -25.11
N ASN A 200 37.36 23.08 -23.96
CA ASN A 200 38.55 23.77 -23.47
C ASN A 200 39.85 23.01 -23.76
N ASN A 201 39.97 22.48 -24.99
CA ASN A 201 41.01 21.52 -25.41
C ASN A 201 40.97 20.18 -24.65
N ALA A 202 41.74 19.22 -25.16
CA ALA A 202 41.97 17.95 -24.48
C ALA A 202 42.63 18.16 -23.10
N GLY A 203 42.13 17.50 -22.07
CA GLY A 203 42.83 17.49 -20.79
C GLY A 203 42.04 16.84 -19.65
N TYR A 204 42.67 16.75 -18.49
CA TYR A 204 42.16 16.03 -17.31
C TYR A 204 41.40 16.93 -16.32
N ARG A 205 41.40 18.25 -16.52
CA ARG A 205 40.71 19.19 -15.61
C ARG A 205 39.20 18.96 -15.63
N MET A 206 38.50 19.49 -14.61
CA MET A 206 37.04 19.31 -14.48
C MET A 206 36.24 20.13 -15.51
N ASP A 207 36.89 21.08 -16.18
CA ASP A 207 36.35 21.87 -17.29
C ASP A 207 36.86 21.37 -18.66
N GLN A 208 37.48 20.20 -18.71
CA GLN A 208 38.03 19.57 -19.91
C GLN A 208 37.52 18.14 -20.09
N LEU A 209 37.54 17.67 -21.33
CA LEU A 209 37.30 16.28 -21.70
C LEU A 209 38.47 15.80 -22.56
N HIS A 210 38.61 14.50 -22.72
CA HIS A 210 39.59 13.89 -23.60
C HIS A 210 38.99 12.67 -24.32
N TYR A 211 38.54 12.94 -25.56
CA TYR A 211 37.92 11.95 -26.44
C TYR A 211 36.67 11.33 -25.80
N PRO A 212 35.63 12.15 -25.52
CA PRO A 212 34.38 11.62 -25.00
C PRO A 212 33.77 10.66 -26.04
N ARG A 213 33.40 9.46 -25.60
CA ARG A 213 32.80 8.44 -26.49
C ARG A 213 31.30 8.36 -26.39
N ASP A 214 30.75 8.64 -25.21
CA ASP A 214 29.31 8.51 -24.98
C ASP A 214 28.81 9.58 -24.02
N VAL A 215 27.52 9.89 -24.14
CA VAL A 215 26.82 10.86 -23.30
C VAL A 215 25.39 10.41 -23.07
N ILE A 216 24.94 10.48 -21.83
CA ILE A 216 23.52 10.35 -21.46
C ILE A 216 23.07 11.58 -20.68
N VAL A 217 21.77 11.90 -20.74
CA VAL A 217 21.21 13.03 -20.00
C VAL A 217 20.46 12.53 -18.78
N ASP A 218 20.91 12.96 -17.61
CA ASP A 218 20.16 12.82 -16.36
C ASP A 218 19.21 14.02 -16.22
N GLN A 219 17.95 13.78 -16.60
CA GLN A 219 16.91 14.80 -16.54
C GLN A 219 16.52 15.18 -15.11
N GLN A 220 16.72 14.30 -14.12
CA GLN A 220 16.37 14.58 -12.72
C GLN A 220 17.39 15.52 -12.08
N ASN A 221 18.67 15.25 -12.33
CA ASN A 221 19.77 16.05 -11.77
C ASN A 221 20.24 17.18 -12.68
N HIS A 222 19.49 17.49 -13.75
CA HIS A 222 19.84 18.51 -14.75
C HIS A 222 21.30 18.44 -15.21
N SER A 223 21.79 17.23 -15.48
CA SER A 223 23.20 16.99 -15.80
C SER A 223 23.36 16.06 -17.00
N VAL A 224 24.55 16.02 -17.57
CA VAL A 224 24.97 14.99 -18.52
C VAL A 224 26.01 14.09 -17.87
N ILE A 225 25.97 12.80 -18.17
CA ILE A 225 26.97 11.81 -17.73
C ILE A 225 27.73 11.38 -18.97
N ILE A 226 29.06 11.51 -18.92
CA ILE A 226 29.93 11.42 -20.09
C ILE A 226 30.99 10.34 -19.86
N ALA A 227 31.17 9.47 -20.85
CA ALA A 227 32.27 8.51 -20.91
C ALA A 227 33.54 9.21 -21.47
N ASP A 228 34.32 9.81 -20.57
CA ASP A 228 35.53 10.58 -20.87
C ASP A 228 36.74 9.64 -21.01
N SER A 229 36.90 9.08 -22.21
CA SER A 229 37.54 7.78 -22.40
C SER A 229 39.04 7.78 -22.17
N GLU A 230 39.79 8.76 -22.66
CA GLU A 230 41.25 8.81 -22.43
C GLU A 230 41.61 9.33 -21.04
N ASN A 231 40.70 10.04 -20.40
CA ASN A 231 40.82 10.36 -18.99
C ASN A 231 40.43 9.17 -18.08
N ARG A 232 39.95 8.05 -18.67
CA ARG A 232 39.57 6.81 -17.97
C ARG A 232 38.59 7.08 -16.83
N ARG A 233 37.64 7.98 -17.06
CA ARG A 233 36.65 8.40 -16.06
C ARG A 233 35.26 8.51 -16.66
N VAL A 234 34.27 8.45 -15.79
CA VAL A 234 32.90 8.89 -16.09
C VAL A 234 32.69 10.17 -15.33
N ILE A 235 32.32 11.24 -16.03
CA ILE A 235 32.11 12.56 -15.42
C ILE A 235 30.65 12.97 -15.53
N GLN A 236 30.10 13.47 -14.42
CA GLN A 236 28.80 14.11 -14.39
C GLN A 236 29.01 15.62 -14.50
N TRP A 237 28.33 16.25 -15.44
CA TRP A 237 28.49 17.67 -15.76
C TRP A 237 27.14 18.40 -15.63
N SER A 238 27.10 19.44 -14.79
CA SER A 238 25.89 20.24 -14.60
C SER A 238 25.52 21.00 -15.87
N ARG A 239 24.25 20.96 -16.26
CA ARG A 239 23.72 21.79 -17.37
C ARG A 239 23.23 23.16 -16.90
N GLN A 240 23.31 23.43 -15.60
CA GLN A 240 22.98 24.71 -14.99
C GLN A 240 24.29 25.38 -14.54
N ASN A 241 24.45 26.67 -14.85
CA ASN A 241 25.53 27.51 -14.35
C ASN A 241 25.39 27.75 -12.84
#